data_AF-A0AA88IG13-F1
#
_entry.id   AF-A0AA88IG13-F1
#
_cell.length_a   1.000
_cell.length_b   1.000
_cell.length_c   1.000
_cell.angle_alpha   90.00
_cell.angle_beta   90.00
_cell.angle_gamma   90.00
#
_symmetry.space_group_name_H-M   'P 1'
#
loop_
_entity.id
_entity.type
_entity.pdbx_description
1 polymer ?
#
loop_
_entity_poly.entity_id
_entity_poly.type
_entity_poly.pdbx_seq_one_letter_code
_entity_poly.pdbx_strand_id
1 'polypeptide(L)'
;HDFCRALESEETGGKKFRVDRWLRKEGGGGVTCVMQEGETFEKAGVNVSVVNGTLPKGERRGIGGIFFDDLDKPSLEDCFKFIQSCGESVVESYVPLVNKHKNDPYTKEHREWQLLRRGRYTEFNLVYDRGTKFGLFTPGARFESILMSLPLYAKWEYMHIPDPSTPEGKLTEILKKSA
;
A
#
# COMPACT_ATOMS: atom_id res chain seq x y z
N HIS A 1 -4.97 -10.78 -11.50
CA HIS A 1 -5.46 -9.99 -12.66
C HIS A 1 -6.77 -9.26 -12.32
N ASP A 2 -7.65 -9.84 -11.50
CA ASP A 2 -8.95 -9.25 -11.17
C ASP A 2 -8.85 -7.95 -10.39
N PHE A 3 -7.92 -7.86 -9.43
CA PHE A 3 -7.70 -6.63 -8.67
C PHE A 3 -7.30 -5.43 -9.55
N CYS A 4 -6.37 -5.63 -10.50
CA CYS A 4 -6.00 -4.58 -11.46
C CYS A 4 -7.21 -4.12 -12.28
N ARG A 5 -8.01 -5.07 -12.79
CA ARG A 5 -9.20 -4.77 -13.59
C ARG A 5 -10.25 -4.01 -12.79
N ALA A 6 -10.46 -4.40 -11.53
CA ALA A 6 -11.39 -3.72 -10.64
C ALA A 6 -10.98 -2.26 -10.40
N LEU A 7 -9.67 -1.99 -10.21
CA LEU A 7 -9.22 -0.61 -10.08
C LEU A 7 -9.27 0.16 -11.42
N GLU A 8 -8.96 -0.48 -12.55
CA GLU A 8 -9.10 0.13 -13.88
C GLU A 8 -10.55 0.50 -14.21
N SER A 9 -11.54 -0.29 -13.77
CA SER A 9 -12.96 0.06 -13.96
C SER A 9 -13.40 1.27 -13.13
N GLU A 10 -12.67 1.59 -12.06
CA GLU A 10 -12.95 2.75 -11.22
C GLU A 10 -12.20 4.02 -11.66
N GLU A 11 -11.22 3.88 -12.55
CA GLU A 11 -10.43 4.97 -13.11
C GLU A 11 -11.18 5.67 -14.24
N THR A 12 -11.50 6.95 -14.05
CA THR A 12 -12.30 7.73 -15.00
C THR A 12 -11.46 8.35 -16.13
N GLY A 13 -10.14 8.50 -15.94
CA GLY A 13 -9.21 9.05 -16.92
C GLY A 13 -8.70 8.03 -17.95
N GLY A 14 -9.18 6.78 -17.90
CA GLY A 14 -8.80 5.72 -18.85
C GLY A 14 -7.35 5.22 -18.72
N LYS A 15 -6.65 5.59 -17.64
CA LYS A 15 -5.32 5.04 -17.33
C LYS A 15 -5.43 3.55 -17.02
N LYS A 16 -4.39 2.82 -17.41
CA LYS A 16 -4.29 1.36 -17.24
C LYS A 16 -3.02 0.99 -16.52
N PHE A 17 -3.00 -0.19 -15.92
CA PHE A 17 -1.79 -0.75 -15.35
C PHE A 17 -0.79 -1.08 -16.45
N ARG A 18 0.41 -0.51 -16.36
CA ARG A 18 1.59 -1.04 -17.03
C ARG A 18 2.02 -2.30 -16.31
N VAL A 19 2.07 -3.41 -17.04
CA VAL A 19 2.51 -4.71 -16.53
C VAL A 19 3.95 -4.93 -16.93
N ASP A 20 4.79 -5.19 -15.93
CA ASP A 20 6.19 -5.48 -16.10
C ASP A 20 6.53 -6.85 -15.47
N ARG A 21 7.10 -7.75 -16.28
CA ARG A 21 7.43 -9.12 -15.88
C ARG A 21 8.94 -9.25 -15.89
N TRP A 22 9.49 -9.73 -14.79
CA TRP A 22 10.94 -9.75 -14.59
C TRP A 22 11.40 -11.02 -13.89
N LEU A 23 12.66 -11.38 -14.14
CA LEU A 23 13.33 -12.55 -13.59
C LEU A 23 14.65 -12.12 -12.94
N ARG A 24 15.07 -12.86 -11.91
CA ARG A 24 16.38 -12.66 -11.26
C ARG A 24 17.38 -13.67 -11.79
N LYS A 25 18.65 -13.25 -11.91
CA LYS A 25 19.76 -14.15 -12.26
C LYS A 25 19.94 -15.27 -11.21
N GLU A 26 19.67 -14.97 -9.95
CA GLU A 26 19.81 -15.90 -8.82
C GLU A 26 18.58 -16.81 -8.62
N GLY A 27 17.59 -16.73 -9.51
CA GLY A 27 16.35 -17.48 -9.42
C GLY A 27 15.20 -16.69 -8.79
N GLY A 28 13.98 -17.05 -9.21
CA GLY A 28 12.77 -16.31 -8.88
C GLY A 28 12.49 -15.15 -9.84
N GLY A 29 11.44 -14.40 -9.53
CA GLY A 29 10.95 -13.31 -10.37
C GLY A 29 9.63 -12.77 -9.89
N GLY A 30 8.98 -11.98 -10.73
CA GLY A 30 7.71 -11.38 -10.36
C GLY A 30 7.02 -10.65 -11.48
N VAL A 31 5.85 -10.14 -11.13
CA VAL A 31 5.03 -9.27 -11.96
C VAL A 31 4.74 -8.01 -11.15
N THR A 32 5.10 -6.86 -11.72
CA THR A 32 4.83 -5.55 -11.17
C THR A 32 3.81 -4.87 -12.07
N CYS A 33 2.64 -4.57 -11.52
CA CYS A 33 1.61 -3.80 -12.21
C CYS A 33 1.57 -2.40 -11.60
N VAL A 34 1.74 -1.35 -12.41
CA VAL A 34 1.73 0.04 -11.92
C VAL A 34 0.83 0.93 -12.79
N MET A 35 0.01 1.74 -12.14
CA MET A 35 -0.75 2.83 -12.75
C MET A 35 -0.31 4.14 -12.08
N GLN A 36 -0.07 5.18 -12.88
CA GLN A 36 0.35 6.50 -12.41
C GLN A 36 -0.40 7.59 -13.14
N GLU A 37 -0.57 8.73 -12.47
CA GLU A 37 -1.21 9.92 -13.02
C GLU A 37 -2.63 9.62 -13.52
N GLY A 38 -3.38 8.81 -12.76
CA GLY A 38 -4.82 8.62 -12.93
C GLY A 38 -5.62 9.74 -12.28
N GLU A 39 -6.86 9.90 -12.76
CA GLU A 39 -7.83 10.87 -12.25
C GLU A 39 -8.45 10.38 -10.94
N THR A 40 -8.78 9.08 -10.86
CA THR A 40 -9.23 8.44 -9.61
C THR A 40 -8.03 8.05 -8.76
N PHE A 41 -7.03 7.40 -9.38
CA PHE A 41 -5.86 6.89 -8.68
C PHE A 41 -4.59 7.61 -9.18
N GLU A 42 -4.13 8.57 -8.39
CA GLU A 42 -2.88 9.27 -8.68
C GLU A 42 -1.68 8.29 -8.83
N LYS A 43 -1.68 7.22 -8.03
CA LYS A 43 -0.77 6.09 -8.17
C LYS A 43 -1.38 4.83 -7.55
N ALA A 44 -1.24 3.70 -8.23
CA ALA A 44 -1.60 2.39 -7.71
C ALA A 44 -0.59 1.35 -8.19
N GLY A 45 -0.34 0.32 -7.37
CA GLY A 45 0.37 -0.85 -7.87
C GLY A 45 0.05 -2.13 -7.14
N VAL A 46 0.25 -3.21 -7.88
CA VAL A 46 -0.16 -4.57 -7.54
C VAL A 46 0.99 -5.47 -7.91
N ASN A 47 1.70 -5.98 -6.91
CA ASN A 47 2.93 -6.73 -7.12
C ASN A 47 2.77 -8.16 -6.64
N VAL A 48 3.25 -9.11 -7.45
CA VAL A 48 3.41 -10.51 -7.07
C VAL A 48 4.87 -10.89 -7.30
N SER A 49 5.51 -11.45 -6.28
CA SER A 49 6.89 -11.91 -6.36
C SER A 49 7.02 -13.30 -5.79
N VAL A 50 7.78 -14.15 -6.46
CA VAL A 50 8.19 -15.46 -5.97
C VAL A 50 9.71 -15.43 -5.93
N VAL A 51 10.27 -15.35 -4.72
CA VAL A 51 11.70 -15.25 -4.47
C VAL A 51 12.08 -16.32 -3.47
N ASN A 52 13.14 -17.08 -3.76
CA ASN A 52 13.72 -18.03 -2.84
C ASN A 52 14.87 -17.36 -2.09
N GLY A 53 14.93 -17.53 -0.76
CA GLY A 53 15.98 -16.94 0.07
C GLY A 53 15.78 -17.21 1.56
N THR A 54 16.73 -16.75 2.40
CA THR A 54 16.69 -16.91 3.85
C THR A 54 16.15 -15.63 4.51
N LEU A 55 15.08 -15.74 5.31
CA LEU A 55 14.46 -14.62 6.01
C LEU A 55 15.06 -14.40 7.42
N PRO A 56 15.34 -13.16 7.85
CA PRO A 56 15.58 -12.83 9.26
C PRO A 56 14.27 -12.73 10.05
N LYS A 57 14.28 -13.12 11.33
CA LYS A 57 13.08 -13.13 12.21
C LYS A 57 12.66 -11.73 12.72
N GLY A 58 11.35 -11.47 12.81
CA GLY A 58 10.73 -10.64 13.88
C GLY A 58 9.79 -9.46 13.53
N GLU A 59 8.53 -9.53 14.00
CA GLU A 59 7.56 -8.53 14.58
C GLU A 59 6.81 -7.39 13.79
N ARG A 60 5.64 -6.97 14.34
CA ARG A 60 4.40 -6.49 13.65
C ARG A 60 4.27 -4.96 13.34
N ARG A 61 3.24 -4.58 12.55
CA ARG A 61 3.21 -3.49 11.53
C ARG A 61 2.23 -2.28 11.73
N GLY A 62 1.28 -2.21 12.68
CA GLY A 62 0.51 -0.97 12.92
C GLY A 62 -1.02 -1.08 13.12
N ILE A 63 -1.76 0.00 12.79
CA ILE A 63 -3.10 0.39 13.31
C ILE A 63 -4.36 -0.29 12.72
N GLY A 64 -4.24 -1.52 12.20
CA GLY A 64 -5.41 -2.40 11.98
C GLY A 64 -5.69 -2.83 10.53
N GLY A 65 -6.70 -3.68 10.39
CA GLY A 65 -6.89 -4.64 9.29
C GLY A 65 -6.61 -6.06 9.80
N ILE A 66 -6.45 -7.02 8.89
CA ILE A 66 -5.96 -8.35 9.25
C ILE A 66 -4.45 -8.38 8.94
N PHE A 67 -3.63 -8.61 9.97
CA PHE A 67 -2.19 -8.84 9.82
C PHE A 67 -1.84 -10.19 10.46
N PHE A 68 -1.27 -11.09 9.66
CA PHE A 68 -0.78 -12.39 10.10
C PHE A 68 0.62 -12.61 9.51
N ASP A 69 1.45 -13.26 10.29
CA ASP A 69 2.79 -13.74 9.94
C ASP A 69 2.88 -15.16 10.53
N ASP A 70 3.64 -16.06 9.92
CA ASP A 70 3.81 -17.44 10.38
C ASP A 70 2.49 -18.25 10.54
N LEU A 71 1.58 -18.16 9.56
CA LEU A 71 0.31 -18.90 9.57
C LEU A 71 0.52 -20.36 9.13
N ASP A 72 0.62 -21.28 10.10
CA ASP A 72 0.90 -22.71 9.89
C ASP A 72 -0.17 -23.66 10.47
N LYS A 73 -1.24 -23.11 11.05
CA LYS A 73 -2.32 -23.85 11.74
C LYS A 73 -3.70 -23.35 11.32
N PRO A 74 -4.76 -24.21 11.37
CA PRO A 74 -4.72 -25.61 11.79
C PRO A 74 -4.20 -26.58 10.71
N SER A 75 -4.27 -26.22 9.44
CA SER A 75 -3.68 -26.97 8.32
C SER A 75 -3.25 -26.02 7.20
N LEU A 76 -2.35 -26.46 6.32
CA LEU A 76 -1.94 -25.67 5.14
C LEU A 76 -3.13 -25.34 4.23
N GLU A 77 -4.09 -26.26 4.09
CA GLU A 77 -5.28 -26.05 3.27
C GLU A 77 -6.18 -24.95 3.87
N ASP A 78 -6.37 -24.97 5.19
CA ASP A 78 -7.16 -23.95 5.88
C ASP A 78 -6.47 -22.58 5.83
N CYS A 79 -5.15 -22.55 6.00
CA CYS A 79 -4.34 -21.35 5.85
C CYS A 79 -4.47 -20.78 4.43
N PHE A 80 -4.40 -21.64 3.41
CA PHE A 80 -4.56 -21.23 2.01
C PHE A 80 -5.97 -20.68 1.74
N LYS A 81 -7.03 -21.36 2.19
CA LYS A 81 -8.41 -20.87 2.09
C LYS A 81 -8.61 -19.52 2.77
N PHE A 82 -7.99 -19.33 3.94
CA PHE A 82 -8.02 -18.07 4.66
C PHE A 82 -7.29 -16.94 3.91
N ILE A 83 -6.10 -17.22 3.35
CA ILE A 83 -5.36 -16.24 2.53
C ILE A 83 -6.16 -15.88 1.28
N GLN A 84 -6.79 -16.88 0.63
CA GLN A 84 -7.63 -16.68 -0.54
C GLN A 84 -8.82 -15.77 -0.21
N SER A 85 -9.56 -16.06 0.88
CA SER A 85 -10.71 -15.24 1.28
C SER A 85 -10.31 -13.81 1.65
N CYS A 86 -9.16 -13.63 2.30
CA CYS A 86 -8.60 -12.30 2.55
C CYS A 86 -8.35 -11.55 1.23
N GLY A 87 -7.73 -12.23 0.24
CA GLY A 87 -7.46 -11.64 -1.08
C GLY A 87 -8.72 -11.26 -1.85
N GLU A 88 -9.75 -12.11 -1.82
CA GLU A 88 -11.05 -11.87 -2.45
C GLU A 88 -11.79 -10.67 -1.81
N SER A 89 -11.65 -10.50 -0.49
CA SER A 89 -12.31 -9.42 0.26
C SER A 89 -11.75 -8.02 -0.01
N VAL A 90 -10.57 -7.90 -0.63
CA VAL A 90 -9.92 -6.59 -0.84
C VAL A 90 -10.73 -5.71 -1.78
N VAL A 91 -11.21 -6.26 -2.90
CA VAL A 91 -12.03 -5.49 -3.86
C VAL A 91 -13.34 -5.08 -3.21
N GLU A 92 -14.02 -6.02 -2.57
CA GLU A 92 -15.34 -5.81 -1.96
C GLU A 92 -15.32 -4.78 -0.83
N SER A 93 -14.21 -4.69 -0.08
CA SER A 93 -14.05 -3.70 0.99
C SER A 93 -13.57 -2.34 0.49
N TYR A 94 -12.73 -2.30 -0.55
CA TYR A 94 -12.09 -1.06 -0.99
C TYR A 94 -12.89 -0.29 -2.05
N VAL A 95 -13.41 -0.98 -3.07
CA VAL A 95 -14.10 -0.35 -4.21
C VAL A 95 -15.33 0.47 -3.77
N PRO A 96 -16.17 0.03 -2.83
CA PRO A 96 -17.29 0.84 -2.36
C PRO A 96 -16.85 2.17 -1.73
N LEU A 97 -15.71 2.19 -1.03
CA LEU A 97 -15.17 3.42 -0.43
C LEU A 97 -14.67 4.38 -1.52
N VAL A 98 -13.97 3.86 -2.52
CA VAL A 98 -13.52 4.65 -3.68
C VAL A 98 -14.74 5.24 -4.40
N ASN A 99 -15.74 4.41 -4.73
CA ASN A 99 -16.95 4.87 -5.40
C ASN A 99 -17.71 5.94 -4.63
N LYS A 100 -17.76 5.82 -3.31
CA LYS A 100 -18.42 6.78 -2.44
C LYS A 100 -17.73 8.15 -2.43
N HIS A 101 -16.40 8.19 -2.54
CA HIS A 101 -15.62 9.39 -2.24
C HIS A 101 -14.80 9.95 -3.41
N LYS A 102 -14.65 9.24 -4.53
CA LYS A 102 -13.80 9.65 -5.66
C LYS A 102 -14.21 10.99 -6.31
N ASN A 103 -15.48 11.37 -6.16
CA ASN A 103 -16.04 12.59 -6.71
C ASN A 103 -16.32 13.66 -5.64
N ASP A 104 -15.92 13.43 -4.38
CA ASP A 104 -16.13 14.40 -3.32
C ASP A 104 -15.29 15.67 -3.61
N PRO A 105 -15.88 16.87 -3.52
CA PRO A 105 -15.13 18.10 -3.70
C PRO A 105 -14.13 18.27 -2.56
N TYR A 106 -12.95 18.76 -2.89
CA TYR A 106 -11.91 19.05 -1.91
C TYR A 106 -11.29 20.42 -2.14
N THR A 107 -10.83 21.04 -1.06
CA THR A 107 -10.14 22.33 -1.13
C THR A 107 -8.63 22.13 -1.24
N LYS A 108 -7.90 23.21 -1.46
CA LYS A 108 -6.44 23.17 -1.44
C LYS A 108 -5.90 22.69 -0.09
N GLU A 109 -6.53 23.10 1.01
CA GLU A 109 -6.17 22.72 2.37
C GLU A 109 -6.35 21.21 2.59
N HIS A 110 -7.45 20.61 2.09
CA HIS A 110 -7.62 19.16 2.12
C HIS A 110 -6.49 18.44 1.36
N ARG A 111 -6.07 18.97 0.21
CA ARG A 111 -4.96 18.40 -0.57
C ARG A 111 -3.61 18.54 0.16
N GLU A 112 -3.32 19.69 0.74
CA GLU A 112 -2.12 19.91 1.55
C GLU A 112 -2.07 18.93 2.73
N TRP A 113 -3.19 18.75 3.43
CA TRP A 113 -3.30 17.77 4.50
C TRP A 113 -3.07 16.34 4.00
N GLN A 114 -3.68 15.95 2.87
CA GLN A 114 -3.46 14.64 2.26
C GLN A 114 -1.97 14.40 1.96
N LEU A 115 -1.24 15.40 1.45
CA LEU A 115 0.19 15.29 1.17
C LEU A 115 1.03 15.12 2.45
N LEU A 116 0.67 15.80 3.55
CA LEU A 116 1.31 15.60 4.85
C LEU A 116 1.06 14.18 5.39
N ARG A 117 -0.16 13.66 5.25
CA ARG A 117 -0.49 12.27 5.62
C ARG A 117 0.31 11.25 4.79
N ARG A 118 0.51 11.52 3.50
CA ARG A 118 1.36 10.73 2.60
C ARG A 118 2.85 10.80 2.96
N GLY A 119 3.31 11.93 3.51
CA GLY A 119 4.63 12.06 4.12
C GLY A 119 4.82 11.05 5.26
N ARG A 120 3.84 10.94 6.17
CA ARG A 120 3.84 9.93 7.25
C ARG A 120 3.81 8.49 6.73
N TYR A 121 3.07 8.22 5.66
CA TYR A 121 3.09 6.90 5.01
C TYR A 121 4.48 6.56 4.43
N THR A 122 5.15 7.55 3.85
CA THR A 122 6.51 7.41 3.31
C THR A 122 7.52 7.17 4.42
N GLU A 123 7.45 7.93 5.52
CA GLU A 123 8.27 7.70 6.72
C GLU A 123 8.10 6.27 7.23
N PHE A 124 6.86 5.78 7.31
CA PHE A 124 6.60 4.41 7.75
C PHE A 124 7.29 3.38 6.85
N ASN A 125 7.11 3.48 5.53
CA ASN A 125 7.69 2.53 4.59
C ASN A 125 9.23 2.55 4.63
N LEU A 126 9.85 3.72 4.75
CA LEU A 126 11.31 3.84 4.73
C LEU A 126 11.96 3.47 6.08
N VAL A 127 11.32 3.82 7.20
CA VAL A 127 11.92 3.71 8.53
C VAL A 127 11.49 2.46 9.29
N TYR A 128 10.27 1.95 9.07
CA TYR A 128 9.71 0.88 9.91
C TYR A 128 9.32 -0.37 9.12
N ASP A 129 8.90 -0.26 7.87
CA ASP A 129 8.43 -1.42 7.11
C ASP A 129 9.56 -2.42 6.82
N ARG A 130 9.45 -3.61 7.42
CA ARG A 130 10.44 -4.69 7.28
C ARG A 130 10.55 -5.18 5.85
N GLY A 131 9.44 -5.28 5.13
CA GLY A 131 9.42 -5.74 3.73
C GLY A 131 10.22 -4.80 2.83
N THR A 132 10.01 -3.49 2.99
CA THR A 132 10.77 -2.46 2.28
C THR A 132 12.25 -2.51 2.63
N LYS A 133 12.60 -2.55 3.92
CA LYS A 133 14.02 -2.69 4.34
C LYS A 133 14.67 -3.94 3.78
N PHE A 134 14.06 -5.11 4.00
CA PHE A 134 14.57 -6.38 3.49
C PHE A 134 14.78 -6.32 1.98
N GLY A 135 13.79 -5.81 1.24
CA GLY A 135 13.88 -5.59 -0.19
C GLY A 135 15.09 -4.72 -0.56
N LEU A 136 15.28 -3.57 0.09
CA LEU A 136 16.37 -2.64 -0.20
C LEU A 136 17.77 -3.22 0.09
N PHE A 137 17.89 -4.08 1.10
CA PHE A 137 19.16 -4.72 1.47
C PHE A 137 19.43 -6.05 0.75
N THR A 138 18.48 -6.56 -0.04
CA THR A 138 18.67 -7.81 -0.79
C THR A 138 19.57 -7.58 -2.02
N PRO A 139 20.65 -8.36 -2.22
CA PRO A 139 21.44 -8.28 -3.44
C PRO A 139 20.59 -8.47 -4.71
N GLY A 140 20.86 -7.67 -5.74
CA GLY A 140 20.07 -7.70 -6.97
C GLY A 140 18.59 -7.33 -6.78
N ALA A 141 18.26 -6.56 -5.75
CA ALA A 141 16.94 -6.01 -5.52
C ALA A 141 16.49 -5.06 -6.64
N ARG A 142 15.21 -5.18 -6.99
CA ARG A 142 14.58 -4.25 -7.93
C ARG A 142 13.95 -3.11 -7.14
N PHE A 143 14.70 -2.04 -6.93
CA PHE A 143 14.26 -0.91 -6.12
C PHE A 143 12.96 -0.28 -6.62
N GLU A 144 12.71 -0.22 -7.93
CA GLU A 144 11.45 0.31 -8.45
C GLU A 144 10.22 -0.52 -8.07
N SER A 145 10.37 -1.85 -7.96
CA SER A 145 9.27 -2.70 -7.47
C SER A 145 9.05 -2.53 -5.96
N ILE A 146 10.12 -2.29 -5.19
CA ILE A 146 10.06 -2.11 -3.74
C ILE A 146 9.45 -0.76 -3.38
N LEU A 147 9.95 0.32 -3.98
CA LEU A 147 9.53 1.69 -3.73
C LEU A 147 8.23 2.07 -4.46
N MET A 148 7.60 1.11 -5.14
CA MET A 148 6.30 1.31 -5.77
C MET A 148 5.24 1.78 -4.77
N SER A 149 5.31 1.30 -3.51
CA SER A 149 4.39 1.69 -2.43
C SER A 149 4.42 3.19 -2.12
N LEU A 150 5.51 3.89 -2.44
CA LEU A 150 5.61 5.32 -2.20
C LEU A 150 4.62 6.09 -3.08
N PRO A 151 3.93 7.10 -2.53
CA PRO A 151 3.00 7.93 -3.30
C PRO A 151 3.73 8.74 -4.37
N LEU A 152 3.00 9.24 -5.37
CA LEU A 152 3.59 10.11 -6.39
C LEU A 152 4.02 11.46 -5.78
N TYR A 153 3.21 12.01 -4.88
CA TYR A 153 3.53 13.22 -4.14
C TYR A 153 3.35 13.04 -2.62
N ALA A 154 4.26 13.62 -1.86
CA ALA A 154 4.22 13.73 -0.41
C ALA A 154 4.82 15.07 0.04
N LYS A 155 4.40 15.56 1.22
CA LYS A 155 4.89 16.81 1.80
C LYS A 155 5.36 16.57 3.24
N TRP A 156 6.37 17.33 3.64
CA TRP A 156 6.82 17.45 5.02
C TRP A 156 6.82 18.92 5.42
N GLU A 157 6.37 19.18 6.64
CA GLU A 157 6.33 20.51 7.22
C GLU A 157 6.81 20.43 8.67
N TYR A 158 7.72 21.32 9.03
CA TYR A 158 8.34 21.31 10.34
C TYR A 158 7.35 21.73 11.43
N MET A 159 7.18 20.88 12.45
CA MET A 159 6.26 21.10 13.58
C MET A 159 4.82 21.48 13.20
N HIS A 160 4.31 20.96 12.10
CA HIS A 160 2.90 21.14 11.74
C HIS A 160 2.00 20.43 12.77
N ILE A 161 1.14 21.21 13.43
CA ILE A 161 0.14 20.72 14.40
C ILE A 161 -1.23 21.21 13.92
N PRO A 162 -2.12 20.32 13.45
CA PRO A 162 -3.47 20.72 13.06
C PRO A 162 -4.28 21.17 14.29
N ASP A 163 -5.20 22.12 14.08
CA ASP A 163 -6.10 22.59 15.14
C ASP A 163 -6.96 21.41 15.66
N PRO A 164 -6.97 21.12 16.97
CA PRO A 164 -7.70 20.00 17.56
C PRO A 164 -9.21 19.99 17.28
N SER A 165 -9.82 21.15 16.99
CA SER A 165 -11.25 21.26 16.67
C SER A 165 -11.60 20.78 15.25
N THR A 166 -10.61 20.74 14.35
CA THR A 166 -10.77 20.34 12.94
C THR A 166 -10.81 18.82 12.76
N PRO A 167 -11.34 18.30 11.63
CA PRO A 167 -11.24 16.89 11.27
C PRO A 167 -9.80 16.36 11.31
N GLU A 168 -8.83 17.15 10.86
CA GLU A 168 -7.39 16.82 10.83
C GLU A 168 -6.81 16.65 12.23
N GLY A 169 -7.17 17.54 13.15
CA GLY A 169 -6.82 17.46 14.57
C GLY A 169 -7.40 16.20 15.23
N LYS A 170 -8.69 15.95 15.01
CA LYS A 170 -9.38 14.75 15.53
C LYS A 170 -8.75 13.46 15.02
N LEU A 171 -8.44 13.38 13.73
CA LEU A 171 -7.75 12.22 13.15
C LEU A 171 -6.38 12.01 13.80
N THR A 172 -5.61 13.08 13.99
CA THR A 172 -4.28 13.00 14.61
C THR A 172 -4.35 12.45 16.03
N GLU A 173 -5.36 12.84 16.82
CA GLU A 173 -5.57 12.32 18.17
C GLU A 173 -5.97 10.85 18.18
N ILE A 174 -6.81 10.41 17.24
CA ILE A 174 -7.14 8.98 17.08
C ILE A 174 -5.87 8.17 16.80
N LEU A 175 -5.03 8.65 15.86
CA LEU A 175 -3.81 7.94 15.46
C LEU A 175 -2.78 7.83 16.58
N LYS A 176 -2.69 8.83 17.47
CA LYS A 176 -1.82 8.75 18.67
C LYS A 176 -2.29 7.72 19.68
N LYS A 177 -3.60 7.49 19.81
CA LYS A 177 -4.17 6.52 20.76
C LYS A 177 -4.07 5.07 20.29
N SER A 178 -3.82 4.85 19.00
CA SER A 178 -3.75 3.53 18.39
C SER A 178 -2.31 3.01 18.21
N ALA A 179 -1.30 3.83 18.53
CA ALA A 179 0.11 3.45 18.57
C ALA A 179 0.49 2.96 19.99
#